data_AF-A0A952SBK1-F1
#
_entry.id   AF-A0A952SBK1-F1
#
_cell.length_a   1.000
_cell.length_b   1.000
_cell.length_c   1.000
_cell.angle_alpha   90.00
_cell.angle_beta   90.00
_cell.angle_gamma   90.00
#
_symmetry.space_group_name_H-M   'P 1'
#
loop_
_entity.id
_entity.type
_entity.pdbx_description
1 polymer ?
#
loop_
_entity_poly.entity_id
_entity_poly.type
_entity_poly.pdbx_seq_one_letter_code
_entity_poly.pdbx_strand_id
1 'polypeptide(L)'
;MSHLVRLIMAPSWSMAFWTLLSVTLILLALTSRMQPLKAQDRVIRLEERLRYRELLDPETAAKASALPESQIVALRFASDAELPELVNRVISGELKTQKEIKMAIKDWRADNFRV
;
A
#
# COMPACT_ATOMS: atom_id res chain seq x y z
N MET A 1 7.09 4.24 38.24
CA MET A 1 8.05 5.33 37.99
C MET A 1 8.92 4.91 36.81
N SER A 2 8.74 5.50 35.62
CA SER A 2 9.36 5.03 34.38
C SER A 2 10.90 5.08 34.47
N HIS A 3 11.57 4.10 33.86
CA HIS A 3 13.04 3.99 33.84
C HIS A 3 13.73 5.28 33.34
N LEU A 4 13.03 6.05 32.51
CA LEU A 4 13.46 7.37 32.01
C LEU A 4 13.65 8.42 33.12
N VAL A 5 12.78 8.44 34.15
CA VAL A 5 12.86 9.43 35.25
C VAL A 5 14.07 9.15 36.16
N ARG A 6 14.39 7.87 36.37
CA ARG A 6 15.54 7.49 37.22
C ARG A 6 16.89 7.66 36.53
N LEU A 7 16.95 7.57 35.20
CA LEU A 7 18.18 7.86 34.43
C LEU A 7 18.65 9.30 34.62
N ILE A 8 17.71 10.26 34.73
CA ILE A 8 18.01 11.70 34.93
C ILE A 8 18.39 12.00 36.38
N MET A 9 17.86 11.24 37.34
CA MET A 9 18.04 11.50 38.77
C MET A 9 19.18 10.69 39.44
N ALA A 10 19.57 9.53 38.89
CA ALA A 10 20.67 8.69 39.37
C ALA A 10 21.23 7.82 38.23
N PRO A 11 22.16 8.34 37.40
CA PRO A 11 22.64 7.64 36.22
C PRO A 11 23.44 6.39 36.60
N SER A 12 23.04 5.23 36.05
CA SER A 12 23.80 3.98 36.13
C SER A 12 23.98 3.37 34.75
N TRP A 13 25.10 2.68 34.52
CA TRP A 13 25.41 2.01 33.26
C TRP A 13 24.33 1.03 32.80
N SER A 14 23.71 0.32 33.75
CA SER A 14 22.58 -0.56 33.47
C SER A 14 21.35 0.19 32.93
N MET A 15 21.05 1.39 33.44
CA MET A 15 19.88 2.16 32.98
C MET A 15 20.09 2.76 31.59
N ALA A 16 21.31 3.20 31.28
CA ALA A 16 21.67 3.63 29.93
C ALA A 16 21.48 2.49 28.92
N PHE A 17 21.93 1.28 29.28
CA PHE A 17 21.73 0.08 28.46
C PHE A 17 20.25 -0.24 28.23
N TRP A 18 19.42 -0.28 29.27
CA TRP A 18 17.98 -0.58 29.15
C TRP A 18 17.22 0.48 28.34
N THR A 19 17.61 1.75 28.46
CA THR A 19 17.00 2.85 27.68
C THR A 19 17.36 2.73 26.21
N LEU A 20 18.64 2.48 25.90
CA LEU A 20 19.11 2.27 24.52
C LEU A 20 18.43 1.05 23.89
N LEU A 21 18.38 -0.07 24.60
CA LEU A 21 17.71 -1.29 24.13
C LEU A 21 16.23 -1.04 23.82
N SER A 22 15.53 -0.31 24.69
CA SER A 22 14.12 0.02 24.49
C SER A 22 13.91 0.87 23.23
N VAL A 23 14.76 1.88 23.00
CA VAL A 23 14.71 2.72 21.78
C VAL A 23 14.99 1.87 20.54
N THR A 24 16.02 1.02 20.58
CA THR A 24 16.37 0.13 19.46
C THR A 24 15.22 -0.82 19.12
N LEU A 25 14.56 -1.43 20.11
CA LEU A 25 13.43 -2.32 19.88
C LEU A 25 12.22 -1.58 19.27
N ILE A 26 11.96 -0.34 19.69
CA ILE A 26 10.92 0.50 19.08
C ILE A 26 11.26 0.79 17.61
N LEU A 27 12.48 1.22 17.32
CA LEU A 27 12.92 1.48 15.94
C LEU A 27 12.87 0.22 15.06
N LEU A 28 13.25 -0.94 15.60
CA LEU A 28 13.15 -2.22 14.91
C LEU A 28 11.69 -2.59 14.61
N ALA A 29 10.79 -2.41 15.58
CA ALA A 29 9.37 -2.68 15.39
C ALA A 29 8.74 -1.76 14.32
N LEU A 30 9.09 -0.48 14.32
CA LEU A 30 8.59 0.49 13.32
C LEU A 30 9.10 0.15 11.91
N THR A 31 10.40 -0.09 11.76
CA THR A 31 11.00 -0.40 10.45
C THR A 31 10.55 -1.76 9.91
N SER A 32 10.33 -2.75 10.79
CA SER A 32 9.80 -4.07 10.44
C SER A 32 8.40 -4.00 9.82
N ARG A 33 7.57 -3.00 10.16
CA ARG A 33 6.23 -2.84 9.55
C ARG A 33 6.22 -2.11 8.22
N MET A 34 7.22 -1.28 7.93
CA MET A 34 7.25 -0.51 6.69
C MET A 34 7.67 -1.35 5.47
N GLN A 35 8.57 -2.32 5.67
CA GLN A 35 9.09 -3.15 4.57
C GLN A 35 8.03 -4.06 3.94
N PRO A 36 7.17 -4.77 4.72
CA PRO A 36 6.11 -5.63 4.17
C PRO A 36 5.08 -4.85 3.36
N LEU A 37 4.68 -3.65 3.81
CA LEU A 37 3.71 -2.82 3.08
C LEU A 37 4.23 -2.45 1.69
N LYS A 38 5.48 -1.97 1.60
CA LYS A 38 6.12 -1.65 0.30
C LYS A 38 6.35 -2.89 -0.57
N ALA A 39 6.61 -4.05 0.03
CA ALA A 39 6.69 -5.30 -0.73
C ALA A 39 5.33 -5.69 -1.30
N GLN A 40 4.28 -5.57 -0.49
CA GLN A 40 2.90 -5.86 -0.89
C GLN A 40 2.42 -4.94 -2.01
N ASP A 41 2.67 -3.63 -1.93
CA ASP A 41 2.25 -2.70 -2.97
C ASP A 41 2.96 -2.97 -4.32
N ARG A 42 4.23 -3.43 -4.27
CA ARG A 42 4.94 -3.90 -5.47
C ARG A 42 4.32 -5.16 -6.06
N VAL A 43 3.92 -6.11 -5.23
CA VAL A 43 3.23 -7.33 -5.65
C VAL A 43 1.88 -6.99 -6.29
N ILE A 44 1.06 -6.15 -5.63
CA ILE A 44 -0.22 -5.67 -6.17
C ILE A 44 -0.03 -5.04 -7.55
N ARG A 45 1.00 -4.20 -7.71
CA ARG A 45 1.30 -3.59 -9.02
C ARG A 45 1.64 -4.64 -10.07
N LEU A 46 2.36 -5.71 -9.73
CA LEU A 46 2.70 -6.77 -10.69
C LEU A 46 1.47 -7.62 -11.05
N GLU A 47 0.65 -7.97 -10.07
CA GLU A 47 -0.59 -8.73 -10.26
C GLU A 47 -1.57 -7.98 -11.17
N GLU A 48 -1.84 -6.70 -10.87
CA GLU A 48 -2.74 -5.90 -11.71
C GLU A 48 -2.15 -5.66 -13.11
N ARG A 49 -0.83 -5.50 -13.25
CA ARG A 49 -0.20 -5.41 -14.58
C ARG A 49 -0.36 -6.69 -15.40
N LEU A 50 -0.31 -7.86 -14.76
CA LEU A 50 -0.55 -9.12 -15.44
C LEU A 50 -2.02 -9.20 -15.88
N ARG A 51 -2.94 -8.93 -14.95
CA ARG A 51 -4.38 -8.88 -15.21
C ARG A 51 -4.75 -7.92 -16.34
N TYR A 52 -4.15 -6.74 -16.38
CA TYR A 52 -4.36 -5.77 -17.46
C TYR A 52 -3.94 -6.30 -18.82
N ARG A 53 -2.86 -7.09 -18.90
CA ARG A 53 -2.45 -7.71 -20.18
C ARG A 53 -3.38 -8.83 -20.64
N GLU A 54 -4.06 -9.48 -19.71
CA GLU A 54 -5.02 -10.55 -20.02
C GLU A 54 -6.38 -9.99 -20.45
N LEU A 55 -6.81 -8.88 -19.84
CA LEU A 55 -8.16 -8.34 -20.02
C LEU A 55 -8.24 -7.15 -20.99
N LEU A 56 -7.14 -6.43 -21.24
CA LEU A 56 -7.12 -5.20 -22.04
C LEU A 56 -6.31 -5.39 -23.32
N ASP A 57 -6.56 -4.54 -24.31
CA ASP A 57 -5.68 -4.44 -25.47
C ASP A 57 -4.26 -3.97 -25.04
N PRO A 58 -3.20 -4.33 -25.81
CA PRO A 58 -1.83 -4.06 -25.42
C PRO A 58 -1.50 -2.57 -25.17
N GLU A 59 -2.15 -1.66 -25.89
CA GLU A 59 -1.91 -0.22 -25.75
C GLU A 59 -2.52 0.31 -24.46
N THR A 60 -3.78 -0.03 -24.19
CA THR A 60 -4.50 0.33 -22.97
C THR A 60 -3.85 -0.32 -21.75
N ALA A 61 -3.42 -1.57 -21.85
CA ALA A 61 -2.68 -2.26 -20.78
C ALA A 61 -1.37 -1.52 -20.41
N ALA A 62 -0.63 -1.02 -21.40
CA ALA A 62 0.59 -0.25 -21.16
C ALA A 62 0.30 1.08 -20.46
N LYS A 63 -0.75 1.80 -20.89
CA LYS A 63 -1.19 3.06 -20.26
C LYS A 63 -1.69 2.83 -18.84
N ALA A 64 -2.51 1.80 -18.62
CA ALA A 64 -3.02 1.40 -17.31
C ALA A 64 -1.89 1.03 -16.34
N SER A 65 -0.87 0.33 -16.85
CA SER A 65 0.33 -0.07 -16.10
C SER A 65 1.21 1.10 -15.66
N ALA A 66 1.06 2.26 -16.29
CA ALA A 66 1.79 3.50 -16.01
C ALA A 66 1.03 4.45 -15.07
N LEU A 67 -0.21 4.11 -14.69
CA LEU A 67 -1.00 4.92 -13.76
C LEU A 67 -0.33 5.02 -12.37
N PRO A 68 -0.64 6.08 -11.61
CA PRO A 68 -0.25 6.19 -10.21
C PRO A 68 -0.69 4.97 -9.40
N GLU A 69 0.13 4.57 -8.42
CA GLU A 69 -0.11 3.39 -7.59
C GLU A 69 -1.46 3.45 -6.87
N SER A 70 -1.86 4.62 -6.40
CA SER A 70 -3.15 4.84 -5.75
C SER A 70 -4.34 4.51 -6.65
N GLN A 71 -4.24 4.82 -7.96
CA GLN A 71 -5.29 4.50 -8.93
C GLN A 71 -5.30 3.01 -9.27
N ILE A 72 -4.13 2.38 -9.44
CA ILE A 72 -4.02 0.92 -9.64
C ILE A 72 -4.64 0.18 -8.44
N VAL A 73 -4.33 0.61 -7.22
CA VAL A 73 -4.88 0.02 -6.00
C VAL A 73 -6.41 0.21 -5.89
N ALA A 74 -6.98 1.26 -6.48
CA ALA A 74 -8.44 1.39 -6.59
C ALA A 74 -9.03 0.45 -7.64
N LEU A 75 -8.44 0.40 -8.84
CA LEU A 75 -8.90 -0.44 -9.95
C LEU A 75 -8.89 -1.93 -9.63
N ARG A 76 -8.00 -2.36 -8.73
CA ARG A 76 -7.99 -3.73 -8.17
C ARG A 76 -9.36 -4.22 -7.69
N PHE A 77 -10.17 -3.33 -7.12
CA PHE A 77 -11.48 -3.68 -6.57
C PHE A 77 -12.58 -3.78 -7.64
N ALA A 78 -12.30 -3.43 -8.89
CA ALA A 78 -13.24 -3.62 -9.99
C ALA A 78 -13.30 -5.09 -10.40
N SER A 79 -14.47 -5.57 -10.84
CA SER A 79 -14.60 -6.90 -11.45
C SER A 79 -13.91 -6.96 -12.83
N ASP A 80 -13.60 -8.16 -13.31
CA ASP A 80 -12.94 -8.34 -14.63
C ASP A 80 -13.83 -7.85 -15.79
N ALA A 81 -15.15 -7.88 -15.61
CA ALA A 81 -16.11 -7.48 -16.63
C ALA A 81 -16.16 -5.95 -16.83
N GLU A 82 -16.07 -5.16 -15.76
CA GLU A 82 -16.15 -3.69 -15.82
C GLU A 82 -14.77 -3.01 -15.89
N LEU A 83 -13.68 -3.76 -15.66
CA LEU A 83 -12.32 -3.24 -15.63
C LEU A 83 -11.92 -2.49 -16.93
N PRO A 84 -12.19 -3.00 -18.14
CA PRO A 84 -11.79 -2.30 -19.37
C PRO A 84 -12.44 -0.93 -19.51
N GLU A 85 -13.72 -0.80 -19.16
CA GLU A 85 -14.44 0.47 -19.22
C GLU A 85 -13.88 1.46 -18.18
N LEU A 86 -13.69 1.01 -16.93
CA LEU A 86 -13.16 1.86 -15.86
C LEU A 86 -11.74 2.34 -16.16
N VAL A 87 -10.88 1.47 -16.68
CA VAL A 87 -9.52 1.84 -17.07
C VAL A 87 -9.52 2.93 -18.14
N ASN A 88 -10.39 2.81 -19.15
CA ASN A 88 -10.51 3.83 -20.18
C ASN A 88 -10.96 5.19 -19.61
N ARG A 89 -11.89 5.19 -18.64
CA ARG A 89 -12.35 6.40 -17.94
C ARG A 89 -11.27 7.04 -17.06
N VAL A 90 -10.39 6.22 -16.48
CA VAL A 90 -9.22 6.73 -15.73
C VAL A 90 -8.18 7.33 -16.70
N ILE A 91 -7.87 6.64 -17.79
CA ILE A 91 -6.89 7.09 -18.80
C ILE A 91 -7.37 8.36 -19.50
N SER A 92 -8.67 8.48 -19.80
CA SER A 92 -9.26 9.68 -20.40
C SER A 92 -9.29 10.89 -19.46
N GLY A 93 -9.00 10.67 -18.16
CA GLY A 93 -8.99 11.72 -17.14
C GLY A 93 -10.37 12.06 -16.58
N GLU A 94 -11.39 11.24 -16.85
CA GLU A 94 -12.72 11.37 -16.23
C GLU A 94 -12.64 11.06 -14.73
N LEU A 95 -11.93 9.98 -14.37
CA LEU A 95 -11.72 9.55 -12.99
C LEU A 95 -10.27 9.84 -12.58
N LYS A 96 -10.07 10.85 -11.73
CA LYS A 96 -8.73 11.35 -11.36
C LYS A 96 -8.28 10.85 -10.00
N THR A 97 -9.21 10.69 -9.07
CA THR A 97 -8.88 10.33 -7.69
C THR A 97 -9.20 8.88 -7.36
N GLN A 98 -8.46 8.31 -6.41
CA GLN A 98 -8.72 6.95 -5.90
C GLN A 98 -10.17 6.79 -5.40
N LYS A 99 -10.72 7.85 -4.81
CA LYS A 99 -12.09 7.88 -4.30
C LYS A 99 -13.11 7.81 -5.44
N GLU A 100 -12.94 8.61 -6.49
CA GLU A 100 -13.81 8.60 -7.67
C GLU A 100 -13.82 7.22 -8.33
N ILE A 101 -12.64 6.60 -8.51
CA ILE A 101 -12.53 5.25 -9.08
C ILE A 101 -13.33 4.25 -8.24
N LYS A 102 -13.13 4.25 -6.92
CA LYS A 102 -13.86 3.35 -6.02
C LYS A 102 -15.37 3.58 -6.01
N MET A 103 -15.81 4.83 -6.18
CA MET A 103 -17.24 5.15 -6.28
C MET A 103 -17.85 4.76 -7.62
N ALA A 104 -17.03 4.62 -8.67
CA ALA A 104 -17.47 4.23 -10.01
C ALA A 104 -17.60 2.70 -10.18
N ILE A 105 -16.98 1.91 -9.30
CA ILE A 105 -17.05 0.44 -9.26
C ILE A 105 -18.49 0.01 -8.92
N LYS A 106 -19.10 -0.81 -9.77
CA LYS A 106 -20.43 -1.37 -9.53
C LYS A 106 -20.34 -2.77 -8.95
N ASP A 107 -19.46 -3.59 -9.51
CA ASP A 107 -19.25 -4.97 -9.08
C ASP A 107 -17.95 -5.10 -8.27
N TRP A 108 -18.08 -5.03 -6.96
CA TRP A 108 -16.94 -5.01 -6.05
C TRP A 108 -16.26 -6.38 -5.92
N ARG A 109 -15.00 -6.43 -6.34
CA ARG A 109 -14.07 -7.54 -6.08
C ARG A 109 -13.39 -7.35 -4.73
N ALA A 110 -13.81 -8.12 -3.73
CA ALA A 110 -13.18 -8.07 -2.40
C ALA A 110 -11.73 -8.58 -2.42
N ASP A 111 -10.86 -7.90 -1.69
CA ASP A 111 -9.49 -8.35 -1.41
C ASP A 111 -9.43 -9.01 -0.03
N ASN A 112 -9.50 -10.34 -0.01
CA ASN A 112 -9.48 -11.13 1.22
C ASN A 112 -8.06 -11.50 1.67
N PHE A 113 -7.02 -11.13 0.91
CA PHE A 113 -5.64 -11.52 1.19
C PHE A 113 -4.85 -10.47 1.99
N ARG A 114 -5.41 -9.27 2.20
CA ARG A 114 -4.85 -8.26 3.12
C ARG A 114 -5.33 -8.47 4.56
N VAL A 115 -4.39 -8.39 5.51
CA VAL A 115 -4.61 -8.47 6.96
C VAL A 115 -4.12 -7.18 7.62
#